data_AF-A0A7Y8F6T9-F1
#
_entry.id   AF-A0A7Y8F6T9-F1
#
_cell.length_a   1.000
_cell.length_b   1.000
_cell.length_c   1.000
_cell.angle_alpha   90.00
_cell.angle_beta   90.00
_cell.angle_gamma   90.00
#
_symmetry.space_group_name_H-M   'P 1'
#
loop_
_entity.id
_entity.type
_entity.pdbx_description
1 polymer ?
#
loop_
_entity_poly.entity_id
_entity_poly.type
_entity_poly.pdbx_seq_one_letter_code
_entity_poly.pdbx_strand_id
1 'polypeptide(L)'
;SLDRAREALGDAAWNSLSFIEEGVGPDGETGLVRARPETAGDVVLARKDAGTAYHLAVTHDDALQEITHVVRGQDLFEAAHIQRLIQTLMGWPAPVYR
;
A
#
# COMPACT_ATOMS: atom_id res chain seq x y z
N SER A 1 6.87 13.08 0.84
CA SER A 1 6.71 12.80 2.27
C SER A 1 5.28 12.40 2.56
N LEU A 2 5.05 11.72 3.68
CA LEU A 2 3.73 11.36 4.18
C LEU A 2 2.88 12.59 4.49
N ASP A 3 3.47 13.68 4.99
CA ASP A 3 2.74 14.94 5.24
C ASP A 3 2.07 15.47 3.98
N ARG A 4 2.80 15.48 2.85
CA ARG A 4 2.25 15.92 1.56
C ARG A 4 1.23 14.95 0.99
N ALA A 5 1.42 13.65 1.23
CA ALA A 5 0.43 12.65 0.85
C ALA A 5 -0.88 12.85 1.62
N ARG A 6 -0.80 13.11 2.92
CA ARG A 6 -1.94 13.41 3.77
C ARG A 6 -2.63 14.71 3.38
N GLU A 7 -1.87 15.76 3.10
CA GLU A 7 -2.39 17.04 2.58
C GLU A 7 -3.15 16.83 1.26
N ALA A 8 -2.59 16.05 0.34
CA ALA A 8 -3.21 15.78 -0.97
C ALA A 8 -4.50 14.95 -0.87
N LEU A 9 -4.57 13.98 0.04
CA LEU A 9 -5.76 13.14 0.25
C LEU A 9 -6.83 13.83 1.12
N GLY A 10 -6.40 14.71 2.02
CA GLY A 10 -7.24 15.21 3.11
C GLY A 10 -7.41 14.19 4.24
N ASP A 11 -7.73 14.71 5.44
CA ASP A 11 -7.78 13.91 6.67
C ASP A 11 -8.83 12.78 6.63
N ALA A 12 -9.98 13.01 6.00
CA ALA A 12 -11.03 12.00 5.93
C ALA A 12 -10.55 10.77 5.16
N ALA A 13 -10.02 10.97 3.95
CA ALA A 13 -9.53 9.88 3.10
C ALA A 13 -8.31 9.20 3.72
N TRP A 14 -7.39 9.97 4.31
CA TRP A 14 -6.23 9.43 5.03
C TRP A 14 -6.65 8.48 6.16
N ASN A 15 -7.59 8.91 7.00
CA ASN A 15 -8.04 8.11 8.15
C ASN A 15 -8.88 6.89 7.75
N SER A 16 -9.44 6.87 6.54
CA SER A 16 -10.20 5.75 6.00
C SER A 16 -9.39 4.81 5.11
N LEU A 17 -8.07 4.99 4.98
CA LEU A 17 -7.24 4.08 4.21
C LEU A 17 -7.31 2.67 4.82
N SER A 18 -7.64 1.68 3.99
CA SER A 18 -7.79 0.28 4.39
C SER A 18 -7.60 -0.67 3.22
N PHE A 19 -7.16 -1.90 3.49
CA PHE A 19 -7.08 -2.99 2.50
C PHE A 19 -7.77 -4.25 3.04
N ILE A 20 -8.04 -5.22 2.17
CA ILE A 20 -8.62 -6.51 2.55
C ILE A 20 -7.51 -7.55 2.67
N GLU A 21 -7.47 -8.25 3.80
CA GLU A 21 -6.57 -9.37 4.08
C GLU A 21 -7.39 -10.65 4.30
N GLU A 22 -7.42 -11.55 3.33
CA GLU A 22 -8.06 -12.87 3.47
C GLU A 22 -7.17 -13.89 4.20
N GLY A 23 -5.88 -13.61 4.30
CA GLY A 23 -4.93 -14.35 5.10
C GLY A 23 -4.99 -13.96 6.58
N VAL A 24 -3.83 -14.10 7.23
CA VAL A 24 -3.62 -13.72 8.62
C VAL A 24 -2.33 -12.91 8.70
N GLY A 25 -2.45 -11.66 9.14
CA GLY A 25 -1.32 -10.78 9.40
C GLY A 25 -0.44 -11.26 10.57
N PRO A 26 0.72 -10.63 10.80
CA PRO A 26 1.66 -11.01 11.86
C PRO A 26 1.04 -11.02 13.25
N ASP A 27 0.07 -10.13 13.51
CA ASP A 27 -0.61 -9.99 14.79
C ASP A 27 -2.05 -10.54 14.76
N GLY A 28 -2.39 -11.34 13.74
CA GLY A 28 -3.71 -11.95 13.58
C GLY A 28 -4.71 -11.12 12.78
N GLU A 29 -4.25 -10.11 12.04
CA GLU A 29 -5.12 -9.26 11.23
C GLU A 29 -5.78 -10.03 10.08
N THR A 30 -7.07 -9.77 9.84
CA THR A 30 -7.83 -10.38 8.75
C THR A 30 -9.06 -9.51 8.43
N GLY A 31 -9.64 -9.69 7.24
CA GLY A 31 -10.75 -8.90 6.74
C GLY A 31 -10.32 -7.48 6.38
N LEU A 32 -11.13 -6.48 6.77
CA LEU A 32 -10.82 -5.07 6.50
C LEU A 32 -9.78 -4.54 7.50
N VAL A 33 -8.55 -4.33 7.04
CA VAL A 33 -7.44 -3.84 7.85
C VAL A 33 -7.20 -2.36 7.56
N ARG A 34 -7.15 -1.54 8.62
CA ARG A 34 -6.77 -0.12 8.49
C ARG A 34 -5.31 -0.02 8.04
N ALA A 35 -5.08 0.75 6.98
CA ALA A 35 -3.73 1.06 6.55
C ALA A 35 -3.10 2.11 7.48
N ARG A 36 -1.84 1.89 7.86
CA ARG A 36 -1.05 2.80 8.70
C ARG A 36 0.27 3.17 8.00
N PRO A 37 0.26 3.96 6.92
CA PRO A 37 1.48 4.31 6.19
C PRO A 37 2.55 4.98 7.07
N GLU A 38 2.12 5.64 8.15
CA GLU A 38 2.99 6.29 9.13
C GLU A 38 3.97 5.36 9.83
N THR A 39 3.71 4.04 9.89
CA THR A 39 4.62 3.08 10.54
C THR A 39 5.92 2.89 9.76
N ALA A 40 5.93 3.13 8.45
CA ALA A 40 7.12 3.00 7.60
C ALA A 40 7.89 4.32 7.42
N GLY A 41 7.29 5.46 7.79
CA GLY A 41 7.85 6.79 7.52
C GLY A 41 7.94 7.13 6.02
N ASP A 42 8.80 8.09 5.69
CA ASP A 42 9.00 8.55 4.32
C ASP A 42 9.79 7.52 3.50
N VAL A 43 9.07 6.72 2.70
CA VAL A 43 9.66 5.75 1.80
C VAL A 43 10.27 6.41 0.56
N VAL A 44 11.39 5.86 0.09
CA VAL A 44 11.99 6.26 -1.19
C VAL A 44 11.21 5.60 -2.32
N LEU A 45 10.66 6.38 -3.25
CA LEU A 45 9.92 5.86 -4.42
C LEU A 45 10.78 5.67 -5.67
N ALA A 46 11.85 6.43 -5.79
CA ALA A 46 12.85 6.31 -6.85
C ALA A 46 14.19 6.83 -6.36
N ARG A 47 15.28 6.27 -6.87
CA ARG A 47 16.63 6.80 -6.66
C ARG A 47 17.16 7.35 -7.97
N LYS A 48 18.11 8.29 -7.90
CA LYS A 48 18.71 8.87 -9.11
C LYS A 48 19.41 7.81 -9.98
N ASP A 49 20.06 6.84 -9.34
CA ASP A 49 20.93 5.86 -10.01
C ASP A 49 20.37 4.43 -9.95
N ALA A 50 19.14 4.24 -9.48
CA ALA A 50 18.44 2.96 -9.46
C ALA A 50 17.00 3.15 -9.93
N GLY A 51 16.38 2.09 -10.45
CA GLY A 51 14.99 2.13 -10.91
C GLY A 51 13.98 2.45 -9.80
N THR A 52 12.70 2.28 -10.15
CA THR A 52 11.56 2.46 -9.25
C THR A 52 11.67 1.57 -8.01
N ALA A 53 11.32 2.11 -6.84
CA ALA A 53 11.28 1.33 -5.61
C ALA A 53 10.16 0.30 -5.63
N TYR A 54 10.37 -0.80 -4.90
CA TYR A 54 9.47 -1.96 -4.84
C TYR A 54 7.98 -1.59 -4.69
N HIS A 55 7.64 -0.71 -3.73
CA HIS A 55 6.24 -0.36 -3.47
C HIS A 55 5.53 0.30 -4.66
N LEU A 56 6.24 1.14 -5.41
CA LEU A 56 5.67 1.82 -6.58
C LEU A 56 5.65 0.89 -7.80
N ALA A 57 6.70 0.07 -7.99
CA ALA A 57 6.75 -0.87 -9.11
C ALA A 57 5.61 -1.91 -9.02
N VAL A 58 5.48 -2.58 -7.88
CA VAL A 58 4.44 -3.63 -7.70
C VAL A 58 3.04 -3.07 -7.85
N THR A 59 2.73 -1.94 -7.22
CA THR A 59 1.37 -1.37 -7.30
C THR A 59 1.02 -0.87 -8.69
N HIS A 60 1.99 -0.33 -9.43
CA HIS A 60 1.80 0.05 -10.81
C HIS A 60 1.54 -1.17 -11.69
N ASP A 61 2.35 -2.22 -11.56
CA ASP A 61 2.26 -3.41 -12.40
C ASP A 61 0.97 -4.20 -12.10
N ASP A 62 0.60 -4.33 -10.83
CA ASP A 62 -0.68 -4.91 -10.42
C ASP A 62 -1.87 -4.18 -11.05
N ALA A 63 -1.84 -2.83 -11.03
CA ALA A 63 -2.89 -2.03 -11.63
C ALA A 63 -2.93 -2.16 -13.16
N LEU A 64 -1.77 -2.16 -13.81
CA LEU A 64 -1.64 -2.30 -15.26
C LEU A 64 -2.08 -3.68 -15.76
N GLN A 65 -1.84 -4.72 -14.97
CA GLN A 65 -2.17 -6.11 -15.29
C GLN A 65 -3.51 -6.56 -14.73
N GLU A 66 -4.28 -5.64 -14.12
CA GLU A 66 -5.60 -5.90 -13.55
C GLU A 66 -5.60 -7.01 -12.48
N ILE A 67 -4.54 -7.08 -11.67
CA ILE A 67 -4.42 -8.04 -10.58
C ILE A 67 -5.48 -7.72 -9.51
N THR A 68 -6.30 -8.71 -9.19
CA THR A 68 -7.37 -8.59 -8.18
C THR A 68 -7.02 -9.23 -6.85
N HIS A 69 -6.09 -10.20 -6.85
CA HIS A 69 -5.66 -10.95 -5.67
C HIS A 69 -4.14 -11.10 -5.67
N VAL A 70 -3.51 -10.68 -4.57
CA VAL A 70 -2.07 -10.78 -4.36
C VAL A 70 -1.82 -11.80 -3.27
N VAL A 71 -1.17 -12.92 -3.63
CA VAL A 71 -0.68 -13.92 -2.68
C VAL A 71 0.78 -13.58 -2.37
N ARG A 72 1.10 -13.39 -1.09
CA ARG A 72 2.43 -12.97 -0.64
C ARG A 72 2.86 -13.69 0.64
N GLY A 73 4.12 -13.53 1.01
CA GLY A 73 4.60 -13.95 2.32
C GLY A 73 4.12 -12.99 3.42
N GLN A 74 3.99 -13.51 4.65
CA GLN A 74 3.60 -12.72 5.82
C GLN A 74 4.62 -11.63 6.17
N ASP A 75 5.89 -11.81 5.77
CA ASP A 75 6.96 -10.81 5.88
C ASP A 75 6.67 -9.55 5.06
N LEU A 76 5.88 -9.67 3.99
CA LEU A 76 5.46 -8.54 3.18
C LEU A 76 4.23 -7.84 3.73
N PHE A 77 3.62 -8.29 4.84
CA PHE A 77 2.37 -7.73 5.39
C PHE A 77 2.41 -6.20 5.50
N GLU A 78 3.44 -5.68 6.15
CA GLU A 78 3.66 -4.24 6.37
C GLU A 78 3.74 -3.43 5.08
N ALA A 79 4.19 -4.04 3.97
CA ALA A 79 4.26 -3.37 2.67
C ALA A 79 2.87 -2.94 2.17
N ALA A 80 1.80 -3.64 2.54
CA ALA A 80 0.43 -3.30 2.13
C ALA A 80 -0.01 -1.93 2.65
N HIS A 81 0.48 -1.49 3.81
CA HIS A 81 0.17 -0.15 4.33
C HIS A 81 0.63 0.95 3.37
N ILE A 82 1.85 0.83 2.84
CA ILE A 82 2.42 1.81 1.90
C ILE A 82 1.86 1.63 0.50
N GLN A 83 1.70 0.38 0.04
CA GLN A 83 1.12 0.09 -1.26
C GLN A 83 -0.31 0.65 -1.36
N ARG A 84 -1.10 0.52 -0.29
CA ARG A 84 -2.47 1.07 -0.23
C ARG A 84 -2.49 2.60 -0.31
N LEU A 85 -1.54 3.28 0.32
CA LEU A 85 -1.40 4.74 0.17
C LEU A 85 -1.10 5.12 -1.29
N ILE A 86 -0.12 4.46 -1.92
CA ILE A 86 0.27 4.71 -3.31
C ILE A 86 -0.92 4.47 -4.25
N GLN A 87 -1.60 3.32 -4.13
CA GLN A 87 -2.79 3.01 -4.92
C GLN A 87 -3.85 4.11 -4.81
N THR A 88 -4.10 4.63 -3.61
CA THR A 88 -5.07 5.73 -3.43
C THR A 88 -4.64 7.01 -4.13
N LEU A 89 -3.39 7.43 -3.93
CA LEU A 89 -2.85 8.65 -4.53
C LEU A 89 -2.87 8.61 -6.06
N MET A 90 -2.63 7.42 -6.62
CA MET A 90 -2.57 7.21 -8.06
C MET A 90 -3.94 6.88 -8.68
N GLY A 91 -4.98 6.68 -7.86
CA GLY A 91 -6.29 6.23 -8.32
C GLY A 91 -6.30 4.79 -8.85
N TRP A 92 -5.35 3.96 -8.42
CA TRP A 92 -5.26 2.55 -8.80
C TRP A 92 -6.14 1.66 -7.91
N PRO A 93 -6.68 0.55 -8.46
CA PRO A 93 -7.43 -0.41 -7.66
C PRO A 93 -6.52 -1.05 -6.60
N ALA A 94 -7.09 -1.34 -5.43
CA ALA A 94 -6.45 -2.14 -4.40
C ALA A 94 -6.87 -3.61 -4.58
N PRO A 95 -5.92 -4.56 -4.70
CA PRO A 95 -6.24 -5.97 -4.72
C PRO A 95 -6.63 -6.45 -3.31
N VAL A 96 -7.15 -7.67 -3.26
CA VAL A 96 -7.28 -8.44 -2.02
C VAL A 96 -5.95 -9.13 -1.73
N TYR A 97 -5.49 -9.06 -0.48
CA TYR A 97 -4.22 -9.66 -0.05
C TYR A 97 -4.46 -10.99 0.66
N ARG A 98 -3.48 -11.90 0.56
CA ARG A 98 -3.42 -13.18 1.28
C ARG A 98 -1.98 -13.56 1.62
#